data_AF-A0A238XC47-F1
#
_entry.id   AF-A0A238XC47-F1
#
_cell.length_a   1.000
_cell.length_b   1.000
_cell.length_c   1.000
_cell.angle_alpha   90.00
_cell.angle_beta   90.00
_cell.angle_gamma   90.00
#
_symmetry.space_group_name_H-M   'P 1'
#
loop_
_entity.id
_entity.type
_entity.pdbx_description
1 polymer ?
#
loop_
_entity_poly.entity_id
_entity_poly.type
_entity_poly.pdbx_seq_one_letter_code
_entity_poly.pdbx_strand_id
1 'polypeptide(L)' 'MKNKLPFLSIALLLFFISNQTIFAQKDNYSVKIDSLIKTTSVRPFNGTILVSQNGKIKYSKAYGYSDFVKKNTSEIR' A
#
# COMPACT_ATOMS: atom_id res chain seq x y z
N MET A 1 11.99 -51.41 19.33
CA MET A 1 11.99 -50.54 18.13
C MET A 1 11.95 -49.10 18.60
N LYS A 2 13.05 -48.35 18.45
CA LYS A 2 13.21 -46.99 18.99
C LYS A 2 12.48 -45.98 18.10
N ASN A 3 11.66 -45.16 18.73
CA ASN A 3 10.57 -44.38 18.15
C ASN A 3 11.13 -43.25 17.27
N LYS A 4 11.20 -43.45 15.95
CA LYS A 4 11.65 -42.41 14.98
C LYS A 4 10.51 -41.46 14.55
N LEU A 5 9.34 -41.59 15.16
CA LEU A 5 8.13 -40.85 14.83
C LEU A 5 8.14 -39.33 15.13
N PRO A 6 8.86 -38.77 16.15
CA PRO A 6 8.73 -37.35 16.46
C PRO A 6 9.44 -36.44 15.43
N PHE A 7 10.43 -36.97 14.71
CA PHE A 7 11.23 -36.18 13.77
C PHE A 7 10.41 -35.76 12.54
N LEU A 8 9.55 -36.65 12.05
CA LEU A 8 8.67 -36.38 10.92
C LEU A 8 7.61 -35.34 11.27
N SER A 9 7.02 -35.43 12.47
CA SER A 9 6.02 -34.47 12.95
C SER A 9 6.61 -33.07 13.16
N ILE A 10 7.86 -32.98 13.64
CA ILE A 10 8.56 -31.70 13.79
C ILE A 10 8.89 -31.08 12.43
N ALA A 11 9.37 -31.88 11.47
CA ALA A 11 9.65 -31.41 10.12
C ALA A 11 8.39 -30.88 9.42
N LEU A 12 7.25 -31.55 9.62
CA LEU A 12 5.97 -31.13 9.06
C LEU A 12 5.47 -29.82 9.67
N LEU A 13 5.61 -29.65 10.99
CA LEU A 13 5.24 -28.41 11.68
C LEU A 13 6.08 -27.21 11.18
N LEU A 14 7.38 -27.41 10.97
CA LEU A 14 8.29 -26.38 10.43
C LEU A 14 7.92 -25.99 8.98
N PHE A 15 7.44 -26.94 8.17
CA PHE A 15 6.97 -26.68 6.80
C PHE A 15 5.67 -25.85 6.75
N PHE A 16 4.78 -26.00 7.73
CA PHE A 16 3.57 -25.16 7.81
C PHE A 16 3.87 -23.73 8.27
N ILE A 17 4.93 -23.52 9.06
CA ILE A 17 5.33 -22.19 9.53
C ILE A 17 6.09 -21.40 8.44
N SER A 18 6.72 -22.05 7.47
CA SER A 18 7.48 -21.35 6.42
C SER A 18 6.61 -20.66 5.34
N ASN A 19 5.30 -20.90 5.33
CA ASN A 19 4.36 -20.26 4.40
C ASN A 19 3.87 -18.87 4.86
N GLN A 20 4.52 -18.24 5.85
CA GLN A 20 4.12 -16.92 6.32
C GLN A 20 4.57 -15.83 5.32
N THR A 21 3.67 -15.59 4.38
CA THR A 21 3.47 -14.37 3.61
C THR A 21 4.54 -13.99 2.59
N ILE A 22 4.34 -14.44 1.37
CA ILE A 22 4.92 -13.84 0.16
C ILE A 22 4.22 -12.48 -0.06
N PHE A 23 4.56 -11.44 0.71
CA PHE A 23 4.18 -10.06 0.40
C PHE A 23 5.11 -9.44 -0.67
N ALA A 24 5.57 -10.25 -1.64
CA ALA A 24 6.79 -9.97 -2.38
C ALA A 24 6.70 -8.81 -3.39
N GLN A 25 5.54 -8.23 -3.66
CA GLN A 25 5.42 -7.02 -4.48
C GLN A 25 4.29 -6.14 -3.93
N LYS A 26 4.53 -5.46 -2.80
CA LYS A 26 3.64 -4.38 -2.39
C LYS A 26 3.81 -3.26 -3.42
N ASP A 27 2.86 -3.16 -4.34
CA ASP A 27 2.90 -2.16 -5.39
C ASP A 27 3.09 -0.76 -4.81
N ASN A 28 4.24 -0.16 -5.08
CA ASN A 28 4.62 1.16 -4.56
C ASN A 28 3.95 2.30 -5.35
N TYR A 29 2.75 2.10 -5.91
CA TYR A 29 2.03 3.11 -6.68
C TYR A 29 1.81 4.37 -5.85
N SER A 30 1.50 4.25 -4.55
CA SER A 30 1.35 5.41 -3.67
C SER A 30 2.61 6.26 -3.60
N VAL A 31 3.80 5.63 -3.51
CA VAL A 31 5.07 6.36 -3.47
C VAL A 31 5.35 7.05 -4.80
N LYS A 32 5.09 6.36 -5.92
CA LYS A 32 5.28 6.93 -7.26
C LYS A 32 4.33 8.09 -7.54
N ILE A 33 3.05 7.95 -7.20
CA ILE A 33 2.05 9.00 -7.34
C ILE A 33 2.43 10.18 -6.44
N ASP A 34 2.75 9.96 -5.17
CA ASP A 34 3.16 11.02 -4.26
C ASP A 34 4.42 11.76 -4.77
N SER A 35 5.39 11.05 -5.34
CA SER A 35 6.60 11.66 -5.92
C SER A 35 6.28 12.52 -7.14
N LEU A 36 5.40 12.05 -8.03
CA LEU A 36 4.97 12.82 -9.19
C LEU A 36 4.21 14.09 -8.77
N ILE A 37 3.27 13.97 -7.84
CA ILE A 37 2.46 15.11 -7.37
C ILE A 37 3.30 16.16 -6.64
N LYS A 38 4.34 15.73 -5.92
CA LYS A 38 5.27 16.63 -5.22
C LYS A 38 6.39 17.17 -6.12
N THR A 39 6.47 16.75 -7.37
CA THR A 39 7.49 17.25 -8.30
C THR A 39 7.29 18.75 -8.51
N THR A 40 8.36 19.53 -8.37
CA THR A 40 8.33 20.98 -8.55
C THR A 40 7.89 21.33 -9.97
N SER A 41 6.90 22.19 -10.08
CA SER A 41 6.38 22.69 -11.35
C SER A 41 6.01 24.16 -11.21
N VAL A 42 5.84 24.85 -12.36
CA VAL A 42 5.38 26.25 -12.39
C VAL A 42 3.99 26.40 -11.75
N ARG A 43 3.21 25.32 -11.67
CA ARG A 43 1.88 25.28 -11.03
C ARG A 43 1.71 23.98 -10.22
N PRO A 44 1.88 24.04 -8.89
CA PRO A 44 1.66 22.89 -8.02
C PRO A 44 0.26 22.30 -8.17
N PHE A 45 0.15 20.99 -8.04
CA PHE A 45 -1.14 20.30 -8.06
C PHE A 45 -1.98 20.66 -6.83
N ASN A 46 -3.27 20.93 -7.05
CA ASN A 46 -4.29 21.11 -6.03
C ASN A 46 -5.56 20.38 -6.50
N GLY A 47 -6.05 19.41 -5.71
CA GLY A 47 -7.19 18.57 -6.06
C GLY A 47 -7.15 17.20 -5.39
N THR A 48 -8.09 16.34 -5.77
CA THR A 48 -8.25 14.98 -5.25
C THR A 48 -7.94 13.96 -6.33
N ILE A 49 -7.25 12.88 -5.96
CA ILE A 49 -6.88 11.78 -6.85
C ILE A 49 -7.49 10.50 -6.31
N LEU A 50 -8.25 9.79 -7.16
CA LEU A 50 -8.76 8.46 -6.89
C LEU A 50 -8.29 7.52 -8.01
N VAL A 51 -7.59 6.45 -7.64
CA VAL A 51 -7.18 5.39 -8.56
C VAL A 51 -7.80 4.09 -8.08
N SER A 52 -8.61 3.47 -8.93
CA SER A 52 -9.20 2.17 -8.71
C SER A 52 -8.76 1.18 -9.77
N GLN A 53 -8.51 -0.06 -9.36
CA GLN A 53 -8.21 -1.17 -10.26
C GLN A 53 -9.06 -2.37 -9.86
N ASN A 54 -9.77 -2.97 -10.82
CA ASN A 54 -10.67 -4.11 -10.60
C ASN A 54 -11.69 -3.84 -9.48
N GLY A 55 -12.30 -2.66 -9.49
CA GLY A 55 -13.28 -2.24 -8.48
C GLY A 55 -12.72 -1.98 -7.07
N LYS A 56 -11.40 -2.08 -6.87
CA LYS A 56 -10.74 -1.80 -5.58
C LYS A 56 -10.00 -0.48 -5.65
N ILE A 57 -10.19 0.38 -4.65
CA ILE A 57 -9.41 1.61 -4.48
C ILE A 57 -7.97 1.23 -4.17
N LYS A 58 -7.03 1.71 -5.00
CA LYS A 58 -5.58 1.50 -4.87
C LYS A 58 -4.88 2.75 -4.33
N TYR A 59 -5.44 3.92 -4.59
CA TYR A 59 -4.94 5.21 -4.12
C TYR A 59 -6.10 6.19 -4.00
N SER A 60 -6.16 6.94 -2.90
CA SER A 60 -7.17 7.98 -2.68
C SER A 60 -6.56 9.05 -1.79
N LYS A 61 -6.32 10.25 -2.33
CA LYS A 61 -5.70 11.34 -1.56
C LYS A 61 -6.05 12.71 -2.12
N ALA A 62 -6.21 13.67 -1.21
CA ALA A 62 -6.41 15.07 -1.53
C ALA A 62 -5.12 15.87 -1.29
N TYR A 63 -4.88 16.85 -2.15
CA TYR A 63 -3.72 17.73 -2.12
C TYR A 63 -4.16 19.18 -2.29
N GLY A 64 -3.46 20.09 -1.62
CA GLY A 64 -3.76 21.52 -1.69
C GLY A 64 -4.99 21.91 -0.87
N TYR A 65 -5.67 22.97 -1.34
CA TYR A 65 -6.71 23.66 -0.60
C TYR A 65 -8.02 23.73 -1.38
N SER A 66 -9.13 23.49 -0.70
CA SER A 66 -10.50 23.61 -1.23
C SER A 66 -10.92 25.08 -1.39
N ASP A 67 -10.35 25.96 -0.57
CA ASP A 67 -10.46 27.41 -0.69
C ASP A 67 -9.04 27.99 -0.64
N PHE A 68 -8.60 28.61 -1.73
CA PHE A 68 -7.25 29.17 -1.84
C PHE A 68 -7.04 30.40 -0.94
N VAL A 69 -8.09 31.19 -0.72
CA VAL A 69 -8.03 32.41 0.10
C VAL A 69 -8.02 32.04 1.57
N LYS A 70 -8.84 31.07 1.98
CA LYS A 70 -8.90 30.59 3.37
C LYS A 70 -7.88 29.50 3.70
N LYS A 71 -7.21 28.93 2.69
CA LYS A 71 -6.31 27.77 2.80
C LYS A 71 -6.95 26.58 3.53
N ASN A 72 -8.23 26.33 3.31
CA ASN A 72 -8.91 25.16 3.87
C ASN A 72 -8.37 23.91 3.16
N THR A 73 -7.93 22.89 3.90
CA THR A 73 -7.43 21.63 3.32
C THR A 73 -8.53 20.93 2.52
N SER A 74 -8.16 20.31 1.40
CA SER A 74 -9.07 19.45 0.64
C SER A 74 -9.25 18.09 1.34
N GLU A 75 -10.49 17.62 1.47
CA GLU A 75 -10.84 16.35 2.10
C GLU A 75 -11.62 15.46 1.12
N ILE A 76 -11.48 14.14 1.28
CA ILE A 76 -12.25 13.15 0.53
C ILE A 76 -13.45 12.78 1.40
N ARG A 77 -14.66 13.02 0.90
CA ARG A 77 -15.91 12.60 1.54
C ARG A 77 -16.36 11.25 1.04
#